data_AF-K6AH42-F1
#
_entry.id   AF-K6AH42-F1
#
_cell.length_a   1.000
_cell.length_b   1.000
_cell.length_c   1.000
_cell.angle_alpha   90.00
_cell.angle_beta   90.00
_cell.angle_gamma   90.00
#
_symmetry.space_group_name_H-M   'P 1'
#
loop_
_entity.id
_entity.type
_entity.pdbx_description
1 polymer ?
#
loop_
_entity_poly.entity_id
_entity_poly.type
_entity_poly.pdbx_seq_one_letter_code
_entity_poly.pdbx_strand_id
1 'polypeptide(L)'
;MEKITLQNWLANRQRRYADGVALFRSLAPEEMKSKYLSFFSEVADAPQFDNHYTVLVNKLTSITRMAGARPQMMAVEVAAKTMATAVAVAKAADAKANEVLGDKVLKEILVKETELFALQDKITALEDDNEDKSEEIAALESDLEEAQEELQELQDRLAVLRPGAKIVTYTSLPDNIRLIFDRVRYITPLYASLFTEMQNESLTPEQRAPIANQVRDLWIERAGLWDQIDAWAEGKHVALKLQEKRTEELPTDQVLKGMQIANRIERLKENIRRTEVSIQTHDKNGKLNLKHKAEKRLEEYKHELAELEGLK
;
A
#
# COMPACT_ATOMS: atom_id res chain seq x y z
N MET A 1 58.34 7.83 45.64
CA MET A 1 58.49 8.85 44.58
C MET A 1 57.11 9.17 44.05
N GLU A 2 56.67 10.42 44.20
CA GLU A 2 55.41 10.87 43.62
C GLU A 2 55.45 10.68 42.10
N LYS A 3 54.40 10.08 41.52
CA LYS A 3 54.28 9.97 40.06
C LYS A 3 54.05 11.38 39.51
N ILE A 4 55.05 11.94 38.84
CA ILE A 4 54.93 13.21 38.14
C ILE A 4 53.83 13.05 37.07
N THR A 5 52.78 13.86 37.14
CA THR A 5 51.72 13.90 36.12
C THR A 5 52.06 14.93 35.05
N LEU A 6 51.56 14.74 33.83
CA LEU A 6 51.78 15.67 32.71
C LEU A 6 51.35 17.11 33.04
N GLN A 7 50.20 17.26 33.71
CA GLN A 7 49.68 18.57 34.12
C GLN A 7 50.59 19.24 35.16
N ASN A 8 51.06 18.49 36.16
CA ASN A 8 51.96 19.01 37.19
C ASN A 8 53.33 19.37 36.60
N TRP A 9 53.83 18.60 35.63
CA TRP A 9 55.08 18.90 34.95
C TRP A 9 54.99 20.17 34.08
N LEU A 10 53.91 20.33 33.31
CA LEU A 10 53.70 21.53 32.49
C LEU A 10 53.48 22.80 33.33
N ALA A 11 52.82 22.68 34.49
CA ALA A 11 52.60 23.80 35.40
C ALA A 11 53.86 24.21 36.19
N ASN A 12 54.84 23.31 36.34
CA ASN A 12 56.07 23.57 37.08
C ASN A 12 57.06 24.43 36.25
N ARG A 13 57.51 25.56 36.83
CA ARG A 13 58.50 26.46 36.22
C ARG A 13 59.94 25.95 36.33
N GLN A 14 60.23 25.06 37.28
CA GLN A 14 61.53 24.39 37.50
C GLN A 14 61.47 22.90 37.09
N ARG A 15 60.69 22.57 36.05
CA ARG A 15 60.53 21.19 35.58
C ARG A 15 61.84 20.65 34.99
N ARG A 16 62.13 19.36 35.21
CA ARG A 16 63.34 18.71 34.67
C ARG A 16 63.10 18.13 33.29
N TYR A 17 64.10 18.21 32.43
CA TYR A 17 64.01 17.72 31.04
C TYR A 17 63.78 16.21 30.98
N ALA A 18 64.57 15.43 31.73
CA ALA A 18 64.46 13.97 31.78
C ALA A 18 63.05 13.46 32.16
N ASP A 19 62.41 14.12 33.12
CA ASP A 19 61.04 13.80 33.53
C ASP A 19 60.04 14.06 32.40
N GLY A 20 60.25 15.12 31.60
CA GLY A 20 59.45 15.44 30.42
C GLY A 20 59.62 14.41 29.30
N VAL A 21 60.84 13.92 29.07
CA VAL A 21 61.11 12.88 28.06
C VAL A 21 60.44 11.55 28.47
N ALA A 22 60.46 11.20 29.76
CA ALA A 22 59.77 10.03 30.28
C ALA A 22 58.23 10.15 30.14
N LEU A 23 57.67 11.33 30.40
CA LEU A 23 56.26 11.64 30.15
C LEU A 23 55.92 11.55 28.65
N PHE A 24 56.79 12.02 27.76
CA PHE A 24 56.56 11.93 26.32
C PHE A 24 56.59 10.48 25.83
N ARG A 25 57.57 9.69 26.28
CA ARG A 25 57.67 8.25 25.95
C ARG A 25 56.44 7.45 26.41
N SER A 26 55.84 7.83 27.53
CA SER A 26 54.66 7.14 28.08
C SER A 26 53.34 7.60 27.46
N LEU A 27 53.17 8.90 27.17
CA LEU A 27 51.87 9.49 26.82
C LEU A 27 51.70 9.83 25.34
N ALA A 28 52.77 9.93 24.56
CA ALA A 28 52.66 10.26 23.14
C ALA A 28 52.06 9.10 22.32
N PRO A 29 51.33 9.37 21.23
CA PRO A 29 51.01 8.37 20.22
C PRO A 29 52.27 7.84 19.51
N GLU A 30 52.23 6.61 19.01
CA GLU A 30 53.39 5.97 18.36
C GLU A 30 53.96 6.75 17.18
N GLU A 31 53.12 7.39 16.36
CA GLU A 31 53.55 8.26 15.27
C GLU A 31 54.40 9.46 15.74
N MET A 32 54.07 10.02 16.91
CA MET A 32 54.84 11.12 17.51
C MET A 32 56.13 10.61 18.16
N LYS A 33 56.11 9.43 18.78
CA LYS A 33 57.33 8.81 19.34
C LYS A 33 58.34 8.54 18.22
N SER A 34 57.91 7.97 17.11
CA SER A 34 58.79 7.67 15.97
C SER A 34 59.51 8.91 15.42
N LYS A 35 58.86 10.08 15.42
CA LYS A 35 59.42 11.32 14.87
C LYS A 35 60.31 12.11 15.83
N TYR A 36 60.02 12.08 17.12
CA TYR A 36 60.62 13.03 18.08
C TYR A 36 61.39 12.36 19.23
N LEU A 37 61.24 11.05 19.45
CA LEU A 37 61.91 10.38 20.57
C LEU A 37 63.42 10.28 20.38
N SER A 38 63.90 10.09 19.14
CA SER A 38 65.33 10.14 18.81
C SER A 38 65.91 11.51 19.13
N PHE A 39 65.30 12.56 18.59
CA PHE A 39 65.66 13.96 18.83
C PHE A 39 65.72 14.29 20.33
N PHE A 40 64.72 13.89 21.13
CA PHE A 40 64.75 14.15 22.57
C PHE A 40 65.81 13.34 23.33
N SER A 41 66.27 12.22 22.79
CA SER A 41 67.27 11.35 23.41
C SER A 41 68.71 11.73 23.03
N GLU A 42 68.91 12.68 22.12
CA GLU A 42 70.25 13.19 21.73
C GLU A 42 70.95 13.91 22.89
N VAL A 43 70.19 14.47 23.83
CA VAL A 43 70.69 15.21 24.99
C VAL A 43 70.14 14.60 26.28
N ALA A 44 71.02 14.32 27.25
CA ALA A 44 70.62 13.72 28.52
C ALA A 44 69.91 14.74 29.46
N ASP A 45 70.35 16.00 29.44
CA ASP A 45 69.73 17.09 30.19
C ASP A 45 69.88 18.41 29.41
N ALA A 46 68.76 18.91 28.88
CA ALA A 46 68.73 20.12 28.07
C ALA A 46 68.38 21.34 28.95
N PRO A 47 69.11 22.47 28.86
CA PRO A 47 68.73 23.71 29.52
C PRO A 47 67.36 24.24 29.07
N GLN A 48 66.70 25.05 29.89
CA GLN A 48 65.33 25.52 29.64
C GLN A 48 65.17 26.34 28.33
N PHE A 49 66.23 27.01 27.87
CA PHE A 49 66.25 27.78 26.63
C PHE A 49 66.75 26.99 25.42
N ASP A 50 67.02 25.70 25.60
CA ASP A 50 67.44 24.82 24.51
C ASP A 50 66.24 24.47 23.59
N ASN A 51 66.55 24.22 22.32
CA ASN A 51 65.54 23.87 21.33
C ASN A 51 64.85 22.53 21.67
N HIS A 52 65.59 21.52 22.15
CA HIS A 52 65.03 20.23 22.56
C HIS A 52 63.99 20.41 23.66
N TYR A 53 64.30 21.27 24.63
CA TYR A 53 63.41 21.57 25.74
C TYR A 53 62.13 22.28 25.29
N THR A 54 62.27 23.25 24.39
CA THR A 54 61.14 24.01 23.83
C THR A 54 60.21 23.11 23.01
N VAL A 55 60.78 22.29 22.14
CA VAL A 55 60.02 21.34 21.31
C VAL A 55 59.32 20.29 22.19
N LEU A 56 59.98 19.78 23.23
CA LEU A 56 59.39 18.82 24.17
C LEU A 56 58.16 19.40 24.88
N VAL A 57 58.25 20.62 25.40
CA VAL A 57 57.13 21.32 26.06
C VAL A 57 55.97 21.52 25.08
N ASN A 58 56.24 21.92 23.84
CA ASN A 58 55.21 22.10 22.82
C ASN A 58 54.48 20.79 22.47
N LYS A 59 55.23 19.69 22.34
CA LYS A 59 54.63 18.38 22.03
C LYS A 59 53.84 17.82 23.20
N LEU A 60 54.33 17.94 24.43
CA LEU A 60 53.60 17.57 25.64
C LEU A 60 52.32 18.40 25.83
N THR A 61 52.36 19.70 25.53
CA THR A 61 51.17 20.57 25.53
C THR A 61 50.16 20.13 24.47
N SER A 62 50.61 19.74 23.28
CA SER A 62 49.75 19.18 22.24
C SER A 62 49.07 17.89 22.70
N ILE A 63 49.83 16.99 23.34
CA ILE A 63 49.31 15.73 23.92
C ILE A 63 48.20 16.01 24.94
N THR A 64 48.37 17.00 25.82
CA THR A 64 47.31 17.42 26.75
C THR A 64 46.05 17.90 26.03
N ARG A 65 46.20 18.70 24.96
CA ARG A 65 45.05 19.18 24.16
C ARG A 65 44.33 18.04 23.45
N MET A 66 45.06 17.10 22.84
CA MET A 66 44.48 15.91 22.19
C MET A 66 43.76 14.99 23.18
N ALA A 67 44.32 14.83 24.39
CA ALA A 67 43.70 14.04 25.45
C ALA A 67 42.39 14.65 25.96
N GLY A 68 42.22 15.98 25.92
CA GLY A 68 40.96 16.65 26.23
C GLY A 68 39.93 16.58 25.10
N ALA A 69 40.36 16.58 23.84
CA ALA A 69 39.49 16.50 22.66
C ALA A 69 38.93 15.09 22.40
N ARG A 70 39.70 14.02 22.67
CA ARG A 70 39.27 12.62 22.46
C ARG A 70 37.99 12.23 23.23
N PRO A 71 37.85 12.54 24.54
CA PRO A 71 36.62 12.27 25.29
C PRO A 71 35.41 13.01 24.72
N GLN A 72 35.59 14.25 24.25
CA GLN A 72 34.50 15.03 23.63
C GLN A 72 34.08 14.42 22.29
N MET A 73 35.02 14.02 21.43
CA MET A 73 34.71 13.32 20.18
C MET A 73 33.98 12.00 20.41
N MET A 74 34.44 11.17 21.35
CA MET A 74 33.73 9.93 21.71
C MET A 74 32.32 10.21 22.23
N ALA A 75 32.12 11.23 23.06
CA ALA A 75 30.79 11.60 23.55
C ALA A 75 29.86 12.03 22.41
N VAL A 76 30.35 12.77 21.42
CA VAL A 76 29.59 13.18 20.23
C VAL A 76 29.25 11.97 19.35
N GLU A 77 30.18 11.05 19.12
CA GLU A 77 29.94 9.83 18.34
C GLU A 77 28.91 8.92 19.01
N VAL A 78 28.99 8.76 20.35
CA VAL A 78 28.00 7.99 21.12
C VAL A 78 26.62 8.65 21.01
N ALA A 79 26.54 9.98 21.16
CA ALA A 79 25.28 10.72 21.02
C ALA A 79 24.69 10.61 19.59
N ALA A 80 25.52 10.68 18.55
CA ALA A 80 25.08 10.49 17.18
C ALA A 80 24.55 9.07 16.94
N LYS A 81 25.23 8.05 17.47
CA LYS A 81 24.81 6.65 17.35
C LYS A 81 23.51 6.36 18.11
N THR A 82 23.33 6.93 19.30
CA THR A 82 22.08 6.78 20.07
C THR A 82 20.92 7.48 19.37
N MET A 83 21.12 8.68 18.82
CA MET A 83 20.10 9.37 18.02
C MET A 83 19.71 8.57 16.77
N ALA A 84 20.68 8.08 16.00
CA ALA A 84 20.41 7.25 14.83
C ALA A 84 19.62 5.97 15.18
N THR A 85 19.95 5.34 16.32
CA THR A 85 19.22 4.18 16.83
C THR A 85 17.79 4.55 17.24
N ALA A 86 17.59 5.65 17.96
CA ALA A 86 16.26 6.11 18.37
C ALA A 86 15.37 6.42 17.15
N VAL A 87 15.93 7.07 16.11
CA VAL A 87 15.22 7.32 14.85
C VAL A 87 14.84 6.01 14.15
N ALA A 88 15.73 5.02 14.11
CA ALA A 88 15.44 3.71 13.52
C ALA A 88 14.32 2.98 14.29
N VAL A 89 14.34 3.02 15.62
CA VAL A 89 13.29 2.43 16.46
C VAL A 89 11.95 3.13 16.24
N ALA A 90 11.94 4.48 16.19
CA ALA A 90 10.72 5.24 15.91
C ALA A 90 10.15 4.90 14.53
N LYS A 91 10.98 4.85 13.49
CA LYS A 91 10.55 4.44 12.13
C LYS A 91 10.00 3.02 12.08
N ALA A 92 10.60 2.08 12.82
CA ALA A 92 10.09 0.72 12.91
C ALA A 92 8.75 0.64 13.64
N ALA A 93 8.57 1.44 14.70
CA ALA A 93 7.29 1.55 15.41
C ALA A 93 6.19 2.13 14.51
N ASP A 94 6.50 3.21 13.77
CA ASP A 94 5.59 3.83 12.80
C ASP A 94 5.22 2.86 11.67
N ALA A 95 6.20 2.12 11.14
CA ALA A 95 5.94 1.11 10.12
C ALA A 95 5.00 0.01 10.63
N LYS A 96 5.18 -0.45 11.88
CA LYS A 96 4.29 -1.44 12.50
C LYS A 96 2.87 -0.88 12.72
N ALA A 97 2.76 0.37 13.14
CA ALA A 97 1.46 1.02 13.31
C ALA A 97 0.73 1.17 11.96
N ASN A 98 1.44 1.59 10.91
CA ASN A 98 0.90 1.69 9.56
C ASN A 98 0.50 0.33 8.99
N GLU A 99 1.25 -0.74 9.29
CA GLU A 99 0.89 -2.11 8.94
C GLU A 99 -0.47 -2.50 9.53
N VAL A 100 -0.66 -2.30 10.84
CA VAL A 100 -1.92 -2.63 11.55
C VAL A 100 -3.10 -1.80 11.04
N LEU A 101 -2.90 -0.50 10.82
CA LEU A 101 -3.92 0.36 10.23
C LEU A 101 -4.25 -0.07 8.80
N GLY A 102 -3.22 -0.45 8.02
CA GLY A 102 -3.40 -0.96 6.67
C GLY A 102 -4.21 -2.25 6.62
N ASP A 103 -3.99 -3.19 7.54
CA ASP A 103 -4.82 -4.41 7.62
C ASP A 103 -6.28 -4.10 7.95
N LYS A 104 -6.52 -3.10 8.80
CA LYS A 104 -7.89 -2.66 9.11
C LYS A 104 -8.57 -2.09 7.87
N VAL A 105 -7.90 -1.17 7.16
CA VAL A 105 -8.43 -0.57 5.92
C VAL A 105 -8.64 -1.63 4.85
N LEU A 106 -7.75 -2.61 4.71
CA LEU A 106 -7.92 -3.73 3.77
C LEU A 106 -9.20 -4.53 4.06
N LYS A 107 -9.51 -4.79 5.34
CA LYS A 107 -10.77 -5.46 5.71
C LYS A 107 -11.99 -4.62 5.36
N GLU A 108 -11.92 -3.30 5.58
CA GLU A 108 -13.01 -2.37 5.23
C GLU A 108 -13.23 -2.35 3.70
N ILE A 109 -12.17 -2.36 2.90
CA ILE A 109 -12.24 -2.49 1.42
C ILE A 109 -12.98 -3.77 1.03
N LEU A 110 -12.60 -4.92 1.59
CA LEU A 110 -13.24 -6.20 1.26
C LEU A 110 -14.73 -6.22 1.62
N VAL A 111 -15.10 -5.65 2.77
CA VAL A 111 -16.52 -5.52 3.16
C VAL A 111 -17.27 -4.62 2.17
N LYS A 112 -16.69 -3.47 1.80
CA LYS A 112 -17.31 -2.56 0.83
C LYS A 112 -17.48 -3.18 -0.55
N GLU A 113 -16.54 -4.01 -1.00
CA GLU A 113 -16.72 -4.79 -2.23
C GLU A 113 -17.91 -5.75 -2.15
N THR A 114 -18.10 -6.42 -1.01
CA THR A 114 -19.27 -7.31 -0.83
C THR A 114 -20.59 -6.55 -0.81
N GLU A 115 -20.62 -5.35 -0.24
CA GLU A 115 -21.81 -4.47 -0.25
C GLU A 115 -22.15 -4.01 -1.67
N LEU A 116 -21.16 -3.57 -2.44
CA LEU A 116 -21.34 -3.17 -3.85
C LEU A 116 -21.94 -4.29 -4.68
N PHE A 117 -21.43 -5.50 -4.50
CA PHE A 117 -21.95 -6.68 -5.15
C PHE A 117 -23.40 -7.00 -4.77
N ALA A 118 -23.77 -6.84 -3.50
CA ALA A 118 -25.15 -7.05 -3.05
C ALA A 118 -26.11 -5.99 -3.63
N LEU A 119 -25.67 -4.72 -3.71
CA LEU A 119 -26.43 -3.65 -4.34
C LEU A 119 -26.65 -3.93 -5.84
N GLN A 120 -25.60 -4.35 -6.55
CA GLN A 120 -25.69 -4.73 -7.96
C GLN A 120 -26.67 -5.88 -8.19
N ASP A 121 -26.54 -6.97 -7.42
CA ASP A 121 -27.46 -8.11 -7.52
C ASP A 121 -28.92 -7.68 -7.28
N LYS A 122 -29.15 -6.80 -6.30
CA LYS A 122 -30.49 -6.29 -5.98
C LYS A 122 -31.04 -5.45 -7.13
N ILE A 123 -30.24 -4.57 -7.73
CA ILE A 123 -30.64 -3.78 -8.90
C ILE A 123 -31.04 -4.70 -10.05
N THR A 124 -30.18 -5.66 -10.42
CA THR A 124 -30.47 -6.62 -11.50
C THR A 124 -31.77 -7.39 -11.25
N ALA A 125 -31.97 -7.88 -10.02
CA ALA A 125 -33.18 -8.62 -9.68
C ALA A 125 -34.45 -7.78 -9.77
N LEU A 126 -34.38 -6.47 -9.47
CA LEU A 126 -35.50 -5.56 -9.61
C LEU A 126 -35.74 -5.15 -11.08
N GLU A 127 -34.70 -5.12 -11.90
CA GLU A 127 -34.80 -4.84 -13.34
C GLU A 127 -35.41 -6.01 -14.12
N ASP A 128 -35.17 -7.24 -13.67
CA ASP A 128 -35.77 -8.47 -14.21
C ASP A 128 -37.24 -8.64 -13.79
N ASP A 129 -37.71 -7.87 -12.79
CA ASP A 129 -39.11 -7.89 -12.37
C ASP A 129 -39.99 -7.06 -13.32
N ASN A 130 -41.22 -7.52 -13.56
CA ASN A 130 -42.16 -6.85 -14.46
C ASN A 130 -42.92 -5.69 -13.78
N GLU A 131 -42.72 -5.49 -12.48
CA GLU A 131 -43.30 -4.38 -11.72
C GLU A 131 -42.48 -3.09 -11.89
N ASP A 132 -43.16 -1.94 -11.95
CA ASP A 132 -42.47 -0.65 -11.96
C ASP A 132 -41.86 -0.34 -10.59
N LYS A 133 -40.55 -0.61 -10.47
CA LYS A 133 -39.72 -0.35 -9.28
C LYS A 133 -38.69 0.74 -9.53
N SER A 134 -38.95 1.65 -10.46
CA SER A 134 -37.99 2.66 -10.91
C SER A 134 -37.46 3.55 -9.78
N GLU A 135 -38.29 3.90 -8.80
CA GLU A 135 -37.88 4.69 -7.63
C GLU A 135 -36.95 3.91 -6.70
N GLU A 136 -37.23 2.63 -6.44
CA GLU A 136 -36.37 1.78 -5.62
C GLU A 136 -35.02 1.55 -6.30
N ILE A 137 -35.03 1.32 -7.62
CA ILE A 137 -33.79 1.15 -8.38
C ILE A 137 -32.97 2.45 -8.38
N ALA A 138 -33.60 3.62 -8.55
CA ALA A 138 -32.90 4.90 -8.49
C ALA A 138 -32.30 5.20 -7.09
N ALA A 139 -32.92 4.71 -6.02
CA ALA A 139 -32.35 4.79 -4.67
C ALA A 139 -31.12 3.87 -4.54
N LEU A 140 -31.23 2.62 -4.99
CA LEU A 140 -30.13 1.65 -4.94
C LEU A 140 -28.94 2.05 -5.83
N GLU A 141 -29.18 2.64 -7.00
CA GLU A 141 -28.13 3.21 -7.85
C GLU A 141 -27.38 4.34 -7.13
N SER A 142 -28.09 5.13 -6.31
CA SER A 142 -27.48 6.17 -5.47
C SER A 142 -26.58 5.55 -4.40
N ASP A 143 -27.08 4.55 -3.67
CA ASP A 143 -26.32 3.86 -2.64
C ASP A 143 -25.08 3.17 -3.24
N LEU A 144 -25.22 2.62 -4.46
CA LEU A 144 -24.12 2.04 -5.23
C LEU A 144 -23.06 3.09 -5.57
N GLU A 145 -23.46 4.28 -6.00
CA GLU A 145 -22.53 5.37 -6.32
C GLU A 145 -21.75 5.83 -5.07
N GLU A 146 -22.44 5.99 -3.93
CA GLU A 146 -21.84 6.37 -2.65
C GLU A 146 -20.85 5.30 -2.16
N ALA A 147 -21.24 4.03 -2.16
CA ALA A 147 -20.36 2.93 -1.76
C ALA A 147 -19.12 2.81 -2.65
N GLN A 148 -19.22 3.15 -3.94
CA GLN A 148 -18.07 3.19 -4.85
C GLN A 148 -17.10 4.33 -4.48
N GLU A 149 -17.61 5.49 -4.09
CA GLU A 149 -16.78 6.61 -3.64
C GLU A 149 -16.06 6.28 -2.32
N GLU A 150 -16.78 5.70 -1.35
CA GLU A 150 -16.18 5.24 -0.09
C GLU A 150 -15.09 4.18 -0.31
N LEU A 151 -15.33 3.21 -1.20
CA LEU A 151 -14.33 2.21 -1.58
C LEU A 151 -13.07 2.87 -2.13
N GLN A 152 -13.23 3.92 -2.95
CA GLN A 152 -12.09 4.65 -3.50
C GLN A 152 -11.29 5.37 -2.42
N GLU A 153 -11.95 6.02 -1.47
CA GLU A 153 -11.27 6.69 -0.37
C GLU A 153 -10.48 5.70 0.50
N LEU A 154 -11.03 4.51 0.74
CA LEU A 154 -10.34 3.44 1.45
C LEU A 154 -9.11 2.95 0.67
N GLN A 155 -9.22 2.80 -0.66
CA GLN A 155 -8.08 2.44 -1.51
C GLN A 155 -6.97 3.49 -1.46
N ASP A 156 -7.32 4.78 -1.59
CA ASP A 156 -6.36 5.90 -1.51
C ASP A 156 -5.68 5.93 -0.13
N ARG A 157 -6.45 5.72 0.94
CA ARG A 157 -5.93 5.62 2.30
C ARG A 157 -4.96 4.44 2.46
N LEU A 158 -5.28 3.29 1.88
CA LEU A 158 -4.37 2.14 1.94
C LEU A 158 -3.08 2.40 1.16
N ALA A 159 -3.15 3.06 0.00
CA ALA A 159 -1.96 3.37 -0.79
C ALA A 159 -0.94 4.22 0.00
N VAL A 160 -1.43 5.11 0.89
CA VAL A 160 -0.58 5.89 1.80
C VAL A 160 0.00 5.00 2.92
N LEU A 161 -0.82 4.12 3.52
CA LEU A 161 -0.41 3.25 4.62
C LEU A 161 0.54 2.12 4.17
N ARG A 162 0.37 1.64 2.94
CA ARG A 162 1.17 0.57 2.31
C ARG A 162 1.60 0.97 0.90
N PRO A 163 2.59 1.86 0.75
CA PRO A 163 3.10 2.25 -0.55
C PRO A 163 3.57 1.03 -1.35
N GLY A 164 3.06 0.88 -2.58
CA GLY A 164 3.40 -0.22 -3.48
C GLY A 164 2.57 -1.49 -3.32
N ALA A 165 1.68 -1.57 -2.32
CA ALA A 165 0.70 -2.65 -2.24
C ALA A 165 -0.36 -2.48 -3.35
N LYS A 166 -0.46 -3.46 -4.26
CA LYS A 166 -1.54 -3.51 -5.25
C LYS A 166 -2.68 -4.33 -4.68
N ILE A 167 -3.80 -3.70 -4.36
CA ILE A 167 -5.05 -4.43 -4.18
C ILE A 167 -5.66 -4.61 -5.55
N VAL A 168 -5.97 -5.86 -5.89
CA VAL A 168 -6.87 -6.16 -6.99
C VAL A 168 -8.28 -6.20 -6.42
N THR A 169 -9.03 -5.15 -6.65
CA THR A 169 -10.49 -5.10 -6.44
C THR A 169 -11.23 -5.44 -7.73
N TYR A 170 -12.50 -5.81 -7.64
CA TYR A 170 -13.31 -6.15 -8.83
C TYR A 170 -13.27 -5.05 -9.90
N THR A 171 -13.34 -3.78 -9.50
CA THR A 171 -13.29 -2.62 -10.41
C THR A 171 -11.91 -2.38 -11.03
N SER A 172 -10.85 -2.94 -10.43
CA SER A 172 -9.48 -2.87 -10.96
C SER A 172 -9.12 -4.04 -11.88
N LEU A 173 -9.98 -5.06 -11.97
CA LEU A 173 -9.76 -6.20 -12.84
C LEU A 173 -9.88 -5.78 -14.31
N PRO A 174 -9.03 -6.33 -15.20
CA PRO A 174 -9.24 -6.23 -16.64
C PRO A 174 -10.62 -6.75 -17.04
N ASP A 175 -11.26 -6.15 -18.04
CA ASP A 175 -12.62 -6.49 -18.48
C ASP A 175 -12.79 -7.98 -18.77
N ASN A 176 -11.78 -8.60 -19.38
CA ASN A 176 -11.77 -10.03 -19.66
C ASN A 176 -11.82 -10.89 -18.39
N ILE A 177 -11.17 -10.47 -17.31
CA ILE A 177 -11.18 -11.19 -16.03
C ILE A 177 -12.47 -10.90 -15.27
N ARG A 178 -13.01 -9.68 -15.37
CA ARG A 178 -14.34 -9.35 -14.84
C ARG A 178 -15.42 -10.26 -15.42
N LEU A 179 -15.44 -10.46 -16.74
CA LEU A 179 -16.40 -11.36 -17.38
C LEU A 179 -16.32 -12.80 -16.86
N ILE A 180 -15.10 -13.32 -16.64
CA ILE A 180 -14.89 -14.65 -16.05
C ILE A 180 -15.45 -14.69 -14.62
N PHE A 181 -15.14 -13.66 -13.83
CA PHE A 181 -15.60 -13.53 -12.44
C PHE A 181 -17.13 -13.46 -12.36
N ASP A 182 -17.77 -12.65 -13.21
CA ASP A 182 -19.23 -12.50 -13.29
C ASP A 182 -19.89 -13.84 -13.65
N ARG A 183 -19.30 -14.58 -14.59
CA ARG A 183 -19.79 -15.91 -14.97
C ARG A 183 -19.67 -16.92 -13.82
N VAL A 184 -18.57 -16.89 -13.05
CA VAL A 184 -18.43 -17.72 -11.84
C VAL A 184 -19.47 -17.37 -10.80
N ARG A 185 -19.71 -16.07 -10.58
CA ARG A 185 -20.73 -15.55 -9.66
C ARG A 185 -22.13 -16.03 -10.05
N TYR A 186 -22.46 -16.05 -11.34
CA TYR A 186 -23.72 -16.56 -11.87
C TYR A 186 -23.86 -18.09 -11.74
N ILE A 187 -22.83 -18.85 -12.10
CA ILE A 187 -22.89 -20.32 -12.09
C ILE A 187 -22.99 -20.87 -10.67
N THR A 188 -22.32 -20.24 -9.69
CA THR A 188 -22.23 -20.78 -8.32
C THR A 188 -23.58 -21.03 -7.65
N PRO A 189 -24.54 -20.07 -7.60
CA PRO A 189 -25.87 -20.31 -7.04
C PRO A 189 -26.72 -21.24 -7.91
N LEU A 190 -26.64 -21.13 -9.25
CA LEU A 190 -27.36 -22.03 -10.16
C LEU A 190 -26.96 -23.49 -9.97
N TYR A 191 -25.65 -23.74 -9.90
CA TYR A 191 -25.08 -25.05 -9.59
C TYR A 191 -25.58 -25.57 -8.24
N ALA A 192 -25.55 -24.73 -7.19
CA ALA A 192 -26.02 -25.12 -5.86
C ALA A 192 -27.51 -25.49 -5.86
N SER A 193 -28.35 -24.69 -6.52
CA SER A 193 -29.78 -24.94 -6.66
C SER A 193 -30.06 -26.26 -7.38
N LEU A 194 -29.45 -26.48 -8.55
CA LEU A 194 -29.62 -27.72 -9.32
C LEU A 194 -29.06 -28.94 -8.57
N PHE A 195 -27.98 -28.76 -7.82
CA PHE A 195 -27.43 -29.83 -6.98
C PHE A 195 -28.38 -30.23 -5.86
N THR A 196 -29.00 -29.26 -5.18
CA THR A 196 -30.06 -29.51 -4.19
C THR A 196 -31.29 -30.15 -4.83
N GLU A 197 -31.72 -29.70 -6.01
CA GLU A 197 -32.84 -30.29 -6.75
C GLU A 197 -32.55 -31.75 -7.12
N MET A 198 -31.33 -32.03 -7.61
CA MET A 198 -30.88 -33.39 -7.93
C MET A 198 -30.92 -34.34 -6.73
N GLN A 199 -30.68 -33.82 -5.52
CA GLN A 199 -30.73 -34.56 -4.26
C GLN A 199 -32.16 -34.85 -3.77
N ASN A 200 -33.19 -34.27 -4.41
CA ASN A 200 -34.57 -34.52 -4.03
C ASN A 200 -34.92 -36.02 -4.19
N GLU A 201 -35.32 -36.63 -3.08
CA GLU A 201 -35.66 -38.05 -2.99
C GLU A 201 -36.93 -38.39 -3.79
N SER A 202 -37.79 -37.40 -4.08
CA SER A 202 -39.01 -37.62 -4.86
C SER A 202 -38.77 -37.78 -6.37
N LEU A 203 -37.56 -37.51 -6.86
CA LEU A 203 -37.23 -37.62 -8.29
C LEU A 203 -36.89 -39.06 -8.68
N THR A 204 -37.44 -39.52 -9.81
CA THR A 204 -37.02 -40.79 -10.42
C THR A 204 -35.64 -40.65 -11.09
N PRO A 205 -34.93 -41.76 -11.36
CA PRO A 205 -33.66 -41.72 -12.08
C PRO A 205 -33.73 -40.98 -13.42
N GLU A 206 -34.82 -41.12 -14.16
CA GLU A 206 -35.04 -40.50 -15.47
C GLU A 206 -35.23 -38.99 -15.36
N GLN A 207 -35.94 -38.53 -14.32
CA GLN A 207 -36.11 -37.10 -14.04
C GLN A 207 -34.81 -36.47 -13.49
N ARG A 208 -34.00 -37.24 -12.77
CA ARG A 208 -32.73 -36.80 -12.20
C ARG A 208 -31.62 -36.67 -13.24
N ALA A 209 -31.62 -37.52 -14.27
CA ALA A 209 -30.60 -37.54 -15.32
C ALA A 209 -30.32 -36.19 -16.02
N PRO A 210 -31.32 -35.42 -16.49
CA PRO A 210 -31.07 -34.10 -17.11
C PRO A 210 -30.48 -33.10 -16.12
N ILE A 211 -30.94 -33.08 -14.87
CA ILE A 211 -30.41 -32.19 -13.81
C ILE A 211 -28.95 -32.53 -13.52
N ALA A 212 -28.63 -33.83 -13.40
CA ALA A 212 -27.26 -34.30 -13.17
C ALA A 212 -26.30 -33.91 -14.30
N ASN A 213 -26.75 -33.96 -15.56
CA ASN A 213 -25.97 -33.48 -16.69
C ASN A 213 -25.71 -31.97 -16.61
N GLN A 214 -26.72 -31.17 -16.29
CA GLN A 214 -26.55 -29.72 -16.11
C GLN A 214 -25.60 -29.39 -14.96
N VAL A 215 -25.73 -30.06 -13.83
CA VAL A 215 -24.82 -29.92 -12.68
C VAL A 215 -23.38 -30.23 -13.08
N ARG A 216 -23.15 -31.32 -13.81
CA ARG A 216 -21.82 -31.69 -14.32
C ARG A 216 -21.27 -30.62 -15.26
N ASP A 217 -22.05 -30.17 -16.22
CA ASP A 217 -21.60 -29.21 -17.23
C ASP A 217 -21.26 -27.85 -16.60
N LEU A 218 -22.09 -27.38 -15.67
CA LEU A 218 -21.82 -26.16 -14.87
C LEU A 218 -20.59 -26.32 -13.98
N TRP A 219 -20.35 -27.52 -13.42
CA TRP A 219 -19.15 -27.78 -12.63
C TRP A 219 -17.88 -27.72 -13.48
N ILE A 220 -17.89 -28.33 -14.67
CA ILE A 220 -16.77 -28.28 -15.62
C ILE A 220 -16.50 -26.82 -16.04
N GLU A 221 -17.55 -26.07 -16.37
CA GLU A 221 -17.44 -24.67 -16.73
C GLU A 221 -16.85 -23.84 -15.57
N ARG A 222 -17.40 -23.96 -14.36
CA ARG A 222 -16.91 -23.25 -13.17
C ARG A 222 -15.46 -23.58 -12.85
N ALA A 223 -15.07 -24.85 -12.91
CA ALA A 223 -13.69 -25.28 -12.68
C ALA A 223 -12.73 -24.66 -13.69
N GLY A 224 -13.06 -24.71 -14.99
CA GLY A 224 -12.24 -24.11 -16.04
C GLY A 224 -12.16 -22.58 -15.99
N LEU A 225 -13.17 -21.90 -15.42
CA LEU A 225 -13.11 -20.46 -15.16
C LEU A 225 -12.18 -20.14 -13.98
N TRP A 226 -12.19 -20.95 -12.90
CA TRP A 226 -11.23 -20.80 -11.80
C TRP A 226 -9.80 -21.05 -12.26
N ASP A 227 -9.55 -22.08 -13.08
CA ASP A 227 -8.22 -22.33 -13.65
C ASP A 227 -7.69 -21.12 -14.44
N GLN A 228 -8.58 -20.38 -15.12
CA GLN A 228 -8.21 -19.15 -15.84
C GLN A 228 -7.92 -17.99 -14.88
N ILE A 229 -8.69 -17.83 -13.80
CA ILE A 229 -8.43 -16.82 -12.78
C ILE A 229 -7.07 -17.09 -12.11
N ASP A 230 -6.81 -18.34 -11.73
CA ASP A 230 -5.57 -18.75 -11.08
C ASP A 230 -4.37 -18.55 -12.02
N ALA A 231 -4.48 -18.94 -13.30
CA ALA A 231 -3.44 -18.70 -14.29
C ALA A 231 -3.14 -17.21 -14.48
N TRP A 232 -4.18 -16.36 -14.49
CA TRP A 232 -4.01 -14.90 -14.55
C TRP A 232 -3.34 -14.36 -13.29
N ALA A 233 -3.76 -14.81 -12.10
CA ALA A 233 -3.17 -14.40 -10.83
C ALA A 233 -1.68 -14.79 -10.71
N GLU A 234 -1.29 -15.91 -11.33
CA GLU A 234 0.11 -16.34 -11.47
C GLU A 234 0.91 -15.55 -12.53
N GLY A 235 0.28 -14.61 -13.23
CA GLY A 235 0.92 -13.77 -14.25
C GLY A 235 1.06 -14.45 -15.62
N LYS A 236 0.35 -15.56 -15.88
CA LYS A 236 0.31 -16.19 -17.20
C LYS A 236 -0.64 -15.40 -18.10
N HIS A 237 -0.26 -15.24 -19.39
CA HIS A 237 -1.16 -14.65 -20.38
C HIS A 237 -2.35 -15.58 -20.63
N VAL A 238 -3.53 -15.21 -20.12
CA VAL A 238 -4.79 -15.90 -20.38
C VAL A 238 -5.41 -15.30 -21.64
N ALA A 239 -5.38 -16.05 -22.76
CA ALA A 239 -6.13 -15.69 -23.95
C ALA A 239 -7.60 -16.10 -23.75
N LEU A 240 -8.51 -15.12 -23.82
CA LEU A 240 -9.94 -15.36 -23.68
C LEU A 240 -10.47 -16.33 -24.73
N LYS A 241 -11.24 -17.31 -24.28
CA LYS A 241 -12.27 -17.98 -25.06
C LYS A 241 -13.53 -18.17 -24.22
N LEU A 242 -14.14 -17.06 -23.78
CA LEU A 242 -15.55 -17.12 -23.41
C LEU A 242 -16.31 -17.19 -24.73
N GLN A 243 -16.90 -18.36 -25.02
CA GLN A 243 -18.03 -18.37 -25.96
C GLN A 243 -19.09 -17.52 -25.29
N GLU A 244 -19.37 -16.37 -25.89
CA GLU A 244 -20.49 -15.51 -25.57
C GLU A 244 -21.76 -16.35 -25.77
N LYS A 245 -22.12 -17.14 -24.76
CA LYS A 245 -23.49 -17.63 -24.63
C LYS A 245 -24.27 -16.41 -24.21
N ARG A 246 -24.63 -15.61 -25.23
CA ARG A 246 -25.80 -14.75 -25.19
C ARG A 246 -26.88 -15.61 -24.56
N THR A 247 -27.25 -15.27 -23.31
CA THR A 247 -28.45 -15.78 -22.70
C THR A 247 -29.53 -15.57 -23.75
N GLU A 248 -30.13 -16.66 -24.24
CA GLU A 248 -31.21 -16.56 -25.21
C GLU A 248 -32.25 -15.62 -24.57
N GLU A 249 -32.42 -14.42 -25.13
CA GLU A 249 -33.48 -13.52 -24.71
C GLU A 249 -34.78 -14.32 -24.89
N LEU A 250 -35.40 -14.72 -23.78
CA LEU A 250 -36.80 -15.09 -23.80
C LEU A 250 -37.56 -13.91 -24.42
N PRO A 251 -38.57 -14.15 -25.28
CA PRO A 251 -39.27 -13.06 -25.92
C PRO A 251 -40.11 -12.31 -24.87
N THR A 252 -39.51 -11.29 -24.25
CA THR A 252 -40.24 -10.32 -23.45
C THR A 252 -40.88 -9.33 -24.42
N ASP A 253 -42.20 -9.17 -24.26
CA ASP A 253 -43.07 -8.30 -25.05
C ASP A 253 -42.39 -6.98 -25.44
N GLN A 254 -42.40 -6.61 -26.74
CA GLN A 254 -41.70 -5.40 -27.23
C GLN A 254 -42.13 -4.13 -26.48
N VAL A 255 -43.34 -4.13 -25.93
CA VAL A 255 -43.91 -3.06 -25.09
C VAL A 255 -43.19 -2.97 -23.74
N LEU A 256 -42.93 -4.11 -23.08
CA LEU A 256 -42.16 -4.18 -21.82
C LEU A 256 -40.72 -3.69 -22.03
N LYS A 257 -40.08 -4.09 -23.14
CA LYS A 257 -38.74 -3.62 -23.51
C LYS A 257 -38.72 -2.09 -23.73
N GLY A 258 -39.75 -1.54 -24.37
CA GLY A 258 -39.92 -0.09 -24.53
C GLY A 258 -40.09 0.66 -23.21
N MET A 259 -40.87 0.09 -22.27
CA MET A 259 -41.07 0.66 -20.92
C MET A 259 -39.78 0.63 -20.09
N GLN A 260 -39.04 -0.48 -20.13
CA GLN A 260 -37.73 -0.61 -19.47
C GLN A 260 -36.71 0.41 -20.01
N ILE A 261 -36.65 0.60 -21.34
CA ILE A 261 -35.79 1.62 -21.97
C ILE A 261 -36.19 3.03 -21.50
N ALA A 262 -37.48 3.35 -21.44
CA ALA A 262 -37.95 4.66 -20.98
C ALA A 262 -37.58 4.92 -19.51
N ASN A 263 -37.77 3.94 -18.63
CA ASN A 263 -37.41 4.05 -17.22
C ASN A 263 -35.89 4.15 -17.01
N ARG A 264 -35.09 3.44 -17.82
CA ARG A 264 -33.63 3.55 -17.81
C ARG A 264 -33.15 4.94 -18.25
N ILE A 265 -33.77 5.54 -19.26
CA ILE A 265 -33.48 6.90 -19.72
C ILE A 265 -33.71 7.92 -18.59
N GLU A 266 -34.83 7.84 -17.86
CA GLU A 266 -35.10 8.77 -16.76
C GLU A 266 -34.15 8.59 -15.59
N ARG A 267 -33.80 7.33 -15.24
CA ARG A 267 -32.75 7.04 -14.25
C ARG A 267 -31.39 7.61 -14.65
N LEU A 268 -30.98 7.43 -15.91
CA LEU A 268 -29.71 7.95 -16.42
C LEU A 268 -29.63 9.48 -16.35
N LYS A 269 -30.72 10.20 -16.66
CA LYS A 269 -30.76 11.66 -16.52
C LYS A 269 -30.57 12.11 -15.07
N GLU A 270 -31.21 11.42 -14.12
CA GLU A 270 -31.05 11.72 -12.70
C GLU A 270 -29.63 11.37 -12.21
N ASN A 271 -29.06 10.24 -12.64
CA ASN A 271 -27.68 9.85 -12.34
C ASN A 271 -26.68 10.89 -12.87
N ILE A 272 -26.84 11.33 -14.13
CA ILE A 272 -26.04 12.42 -14.72
C ILE A 272 -26.10 13.67 -13.84
N ARG A 273 -27.31 14.11 -13.46
CA ARG A 273 -27.50 15.30 -12.63
C ARG A 273 -26.80 15.16 -11.27
N ARG A 274 -26.90 13.99 -10.62
CA ARG A 274 -26.24 13.71 -9.34
C ARG A 274 -24.73 13.70 -9.47
N THR A 275 -24.20 13.00 -10.47
CA THR A 275 -22.76 12.93 -10.73
C THR A 275 -22.18 14.31 -11.05
N GLU A 276 -22.89 15.18 -11.77
CA GLU A 276 -22.46 16.58 -11.99
C GLU A 276 -22.36 17.38 -10.68
N VAL A 277 -23.31 17.20 -9.75
CA VAL A 277 -23.24 17.81 -8.41
C VAL A 277 -22.08 17.23 -7.59
N SER A 278 -21.84 15.91 -7.69
CA SER A 278 -20.72 15.23 -7.03
C SER A 278 -19.38 15.79 -7.53
N ILE A 279 -19.19 15.92 -8.85
CA ILE A 279 -18.01 16.54 -9.48
C ILE A 279 -17.74 17.93 -8.91
N GLN A 280 -18.76 18.79 -8.84
CA GLN A 280 -18.61 20.14 -8.27
C GLN A 280 -18.21 20.10 -6.79
N THR A 281 -18.73 19.15 -6.03
CA THR A 281 -18.43 18.99 -4.60
C THR A 281 -17.00 18.50 -4.40
N HIS A 282 -16.56 17.50 -5.18
CA HIS A 282 -15.19 16.99 -5.17
C HIS A 282 -14.16 18.05 -5.58
N ASP A 283 -14.49 18.86 -6.59
CA ASP A 283 -13.65 19.99 -7.03
C ASP A 283 -13.47 21.03 -5.92
N LYS A 284 -14.58 21.44 -5.27
CA LYS A 284 -14.55 22.37 -4.12
C LYS A 284 -13.73 21.84 -2.95
N ASN A 285 -13.78 20.54 -2.71
CA ASN A 285 -13.07 19.88 -1.61
C ASN A 285 -11.63 19.47 -1.96
N GLY A 286 -11.15 19.76 -3.18
CA GLY A 286 -9.81 19.40 -3.64
C GLY A 286 -9.59 17.90 -3.85
N LYS A 287 -10.66 17.09 -3.91
CA LYS A 287 -10.61 15.63 -4.11
C LYS A 287 -10.48 15.28 -5.59
N LEU A 288 -9.34 15.63 -6.20
CA LEU A 288 -9.12 15.51 -7.65
C LEU A 288 -9.26 14.07 -8.20
N ASN A 289 -8.88 13.06 -7.43
CA ASN A 289 -9.04 11.65 -7.84
C ASN A 289 -10.52 11.25 -7.96
N LEU A 290 -11.35 11.63 -6.97
CA LEU A 290 -12.78 11.36 -7.00
C LEU A 290 -13.47 12.14 -8.10
N LYS A 291 -13.08 13.41 -8.31
CA LYS A 291 -13.54 14.23 -9.42
C LYS A 291 -13.29 13.53 -10.77
N HIS A 292 -12.06 13.10 -11.04
CA HIS A 292 -11.73 12.47 -12.32
C HIS A 292 -12.51 11.17 -12.57
N LYS A 293 -12.75 10.37 -11.52
CA LYS A 293 -13.59 9.17 -11.65
C LYS A 293 -15.05 9.50 -11.86
N ALA A 294 -15.58 10.50 -11.17
CA ALA A 294 -16.95 10.97 -11.38
C ALA A 294 -17.14 11.54 -12.80
N GLU A 295 -16.14 12.25 -13.34
CA GLU A 295 -16.12 12.67 -14.76
C GLU A 295 -16.16 11.47 -15.70
N LYS A 296 -15.38 10.41 -15.43
CA LYS A 296 -15.44 9.19 -16.25
C LYS A 296 -16.82 8.52 -16.21
N ARG A 297 -17.43 8.37 -15.03
CA ARG A 297 -18.81 7.85 -14.89
C ARG A 297 -19.82 8.72 -15.62
N LEU A 298 -19.67 10.03 -15.55
CA LEU A 298 -20.53 10.98 -16.25
C LEU A 298 -20.48 10.78 -17.76
N GLU A 299 -19.30 10.56 -18.34
CA GLU A 299 -19.15 10.26 -19.76
C GLU A 299 -19.79 8.90 -20.13
N GLU A 300 -19.63 7.88 -19.29
CA GLU A 300 -20.28 6.58 -19.47
C GLU A 300 -21.82 6.71 -19.47
N TYR A 301 -22.40 7.44 -18.51
CA TYR A 301 -23.85 7.68 -18.47
C TYR A 301 -24.35 8.50 -19.65
N LYS A 302 -23.61 9.52 -20.09
CA LYS A 302 -23.96 10.33 -21.26
C LYS A 302 -23.94 9.50 -22.54
N HIS A 303 -22.96 8.61 -22.67
CA HIS A 303 -22.88 7.69 -23.80
C HIS A 303 -24.06 6.73 -23.83
N GLU A 304 -24.34 6.06 -22.70
CA GLU A 304 -25.47 5.12 -22.58
C GLU A 304 -26.81 5.82 -22.87
N LEU A 305 -27.00 7.03 -22.33
CA LEU A 305 -28.21 7.83 -22.58
C LEU A 305 -28.37 8.13 -24.07
N ALA A 306 -27.30 8.54 -24.76
CA ALA A 306 -27.34 8.84 -26.19
C ALA A 306 -27.68 7.61 -27.04
N GLU A 307 -27.17 6.42 -26.68
CA GLU A 307 -27.51 5.17 -27.35
C GLU A 307 -28.99 4.81 -27.17
N LEU A 308 -29.52 4.92 -25.94
CA LEU A 308 -30.91 4.61 -25.64
C LEU A 308 -31.90 5.62 -26.25
N GLU A 309 -31.54 6.90 -26.28
CA GLU A 309 -32.34 7.94 -26.95
C GLU A 309 -32.34 7.78 -28.48
N GLY A 310 -31.25 7.25 -29.05
CA GLY A 310 -31.15 6.94 -30.47
C GLY A 310 -31.92 5.68 -30.92
N LEU A 311 -32.39 4.87 -29.96
CA LEU A 311 -33.23 3.69 -30.20
C LEU A 311 -34.74 3.99 -30.18
N LYS A 312 -35.14 5.22 -29.81
CA LYS A 312 -36.53 5.71 -29.90
C LYS A 312 -36.92 6.08 -31.32
#